data_AF-A0A3A0A8T0-F1
#
_entry.id   AF-A0A3A0A8T0-F1
#
_cell.length_a   1.000
_cell.length_b   1.000
_cell.length_c   1.000
_cell.angle_alpha   90.00
_cell.angle_beta   90.00
_cell.angle_gamma   90.00
#
_symmetry.space_group_name_H-M   'P 1'
#
loop_
_entity.id
_entity.type
_entity.pdbx_description
1 polymer ?
#
loop_
_entity_poly.entity_id
_entity_poly.type
_entity_poly.pdbx_seq_one_letter_code
_entity_poly.pdbx_strand_id
1 'polypeptide(L)'
;MAPVAGTLLASCSAFGDDDDDNGDSGLSASANDVIAARGLTPEDVTAALKTFVPSGKYDEYMIFASGGHSGQVLCIGVPSMRLLKVIGVFTPEPWQGYGFSDDTKAVLAESAVNGKVQTWADTHHPGLSETNGMYDGKFLFINDKANARIAVIDLRDFETKQIVKNPHIISNHGGAFVTPNTEYIIDGSQYAAPFGWEYAPISEYKEKYRGAMTFWKFDREKGRIIPEESYSVELPPYWQDLADAGKGPSDGWMFSNSLNVEMAVGGNRADGSPPVPPVEAGASQRDMDYLTVINWRKGAEVVAAGKAEMVKGMPLIRMATAVEEGILYQVPEPKSPHGVDVTPDGKYMVVSGKLDPHVTVYSFAKMQAAIAEGGFDTDEFGVPVLDFDKCVEVQVELGLGPLHTQFDDKGYAYTSLFLDSAIARWKIGEEGKPDTWVLVDKIPMSYNVGHISVAEGDTVSPAGKYLIGLNKWAIDRFTPVGPLHPQNFQLVDITGETMQLLYDMPIGIGEPHYVQTIAIDKLDPWVVYPEVGWDPISQ
;
A
#
# COMPACT_ATOMS: atom_id res chain seq x y z
N MET A 1 -6.87 45.84 47.08
CA MET A 1 -7.97 44.92 47.47
C MET A 1 -7.57 43.54 47.01
N ALA A 2 -7.66 42.56 47.91
CA ALA A 2 -7.21 41.17 47.75
C ALA A 2 -7.93 40.41 46.61
N PRO A 3 -7.37 39.28 46.19
CA PRO A 3 -7.96 38.02 46.61
C PRO A 3 -6.97 37.05 47.26
N VAL A 4 -7.59 36.03 47.86
CA VAL A 4 -7.16 35.21 48.99
C VAL A 4 -6.40 33.97 48.53
N ALA A 5 -5.36 33.63 49.29
CA ALA A 5 -4.50 32.47 49.14
C ALA A 5 -5.19 31.18 49.61
N GLY A 6 -5.02 30.10 48.84
CA GLY A 6 -5.34 28.73 49.20
C GLY A 6 -4.06 27.94 49.48
N THR A 7 -4.07 27.26 50.63
CA THR A 7 -2.95 26.81 51.45
C THR A 7 -2.23 25.56 50.92
N LEU A 8 -0.88 25.59 50.89
CA LEU A 8 -0.02 24.40 50.85
C LEU A 8 -0.14 23.63 52.16
N LEU A 9 -0.50 22.35 52.10
CA LEU A 9 -0.34 21.40 53.20
C LEU A 9 0.98 20.65 53.01
N ALA A 10 1.96 21.04 53.83
CA ALA A 10 3.11 20.21 54.15
C ALA A 10 2.69 19.20 55.23
N SER A 11 2.88 17.90 54.97
CA SER A 11 2.75 16.86 55.98
C SER A 11 4.14 16.32 56.33
N CYS A 12 4.45 16.41 57.62
CA CYS A 12 5.67 15.99 58.27
C CYS A 12 5.95 14.49 58.11
N SER A 13 7.21 14.17 57.86
CA SER A 13 7.84 12.89 58.11
C SER A 13 7.97 12.64 59.61
N ALA A 14 7.35 11.58 60.12
CA ALA A 14 7.68 10.98 61.41
C ALA A 14 7.45 9.46 61.34
N PHE A 15 8.49 8.75 61.76
CA PHE A 15 8.67 7.30 61.88
C PHE A 15 7.43 6.48 62.29
N GLY A 16 7.28 5.36 61.58
CA GLY A 16 6.51 4.18 61.98
C GLY A 16 6.94 3.02 61.10
N ASP A 17 7.84 2.18 61.60
CA ASP A 17 7.97 0.78 61.18
C ASP A 17 6.64 0.11 61.50
N ASP A 18 5.97 -0.41 60.49
CA ASP A 18 5.20 -1.65 60.59
C ASP A 18 5.04 -2.19 59.16
N ASP A 19 5.49 -3.43 59.00
CA ASP A 19 5.40 -4.26 57.80
C ASP A 19 3.94 -4.39 57.35
N ASP A 20 3.51 -3.57 56.39
CA ASP A 20 2.31 -3.82 55.59
C ASP A 20 2.72 -4.39 54.22
N ASP A 21 2.78 -5.72 54.19
CA ASP A 21 2.83 -6.58 53.01
C ASP A 21 1.53 -6.45 52.20
N ASN A 22 1.37 -5.28 51.57
CA ASN A 22 0.26 -4.95 50.66
C ASN A 22 0.78 -4.91 49.23
N GLY A 23 1.11 -6.09 48.68
CA GLY A 23 0.97 -6.42 47.25
C GLY A 23 1.38 -5.35 46.23
N ASP A 24 2.48 -4.61 46.46
CA ASP A 24 3.00 -3.68 45.46
C ASP A 24 3.65 -4.52 44.36
N SER A 25 3.02 -4.55 43.19
CA SER A 25 3.60 -5.08 41.95
C SER A 25 4.78 -4.22 41.45
N GLY A 26 5.53 -3.62 42.38
CA GLY A 26 6.27 -2.39 42.23
C GLY A 26 7.51 -2.57 41.39
N LEU A 27 7.56 -1.84 40.28
CA LEU A 27 8.81 -1.50 39.60
C LEU A 27 9.83 -1.01 40.64
N SER A 28 11.13 -1.20 40.37
CA SER A 28 12.17 -0.77 41.31
C SER A 28 12.04 0.72 41.66
N ALA A 29 12.45 1.13 42.86
CA ALA A 29 12.45 2.54 43.26
C ALA A 29 13.11 3.44 42.20
N SER A 30 14.21 2.98 41.60
CA SER A 30 14.88 3.67 40.49
C SER A 30 14.03 3.82 39.24
N ALA A 31 13.14 2.87 38.94
CA ALA A 31 12.22 2.96 37.81
C ALA A 31 11.07 3.94 38.11
N ASN A 32 10.54 3.93 39.33
CA ASN A 32 9.55 4.92 39.77
C ASN A 32 10.10 6.35 39.76
N ASP A 33 11.37 6.54 40.15
CA ASP A 33 12.06 7.83 40.06
C ASP A 33 12.16 8.32 38.60
N VAL A 34 12.43 7.41 37.65
CA VAL A 34 12.47 7.75 36.22
C VAL A 34 11.08 8.13 35.69
N ILE A 35 10.04 7.37 36.05
CA ILE A 35 8.65 7.67 35.69
C ILE A 35 8.28 9.07 36.16
N ALA A 36 8.54 9.38 37.43
CA ALA A 36 8.27 10.69 38.02
C ALA A 36 9.09 11.81 37.37
N ALA A 37 10.40 11.61 37.18
CA ALA A 37 11.29 12.61 36.60
C ALA A 37 10.93 12.97 35.14
N ARG A 38 10.38 12.02 34.39
CA ARG A 38 9.92 12.21 33.00
C ARG A 38 8.46 12.61 32.88
N GLY A 39 7.68 12.54 33.96
CA GLY A 39 6.24 12.84 33.95
C GLY A 39 5.42 11.86 33.12
N LEU A 40 5.80 10.58 33.08
CA LEU A 40 5.14 9.55 32.25
C LEU A 40 3.81 9.12 32.85
N THR A 41 2.79 8.96 32.00
CA THR A 41 1.51 8.35 32.41
C THR A 41 1.63 6.81 32.48
N PRO A 42 0.67 6.11 33.12
CA PRO A 42 0.62 4.65 33.06
C PRO A 42 0.56 4.10 31.62
N GLU A 43 -0.12 4.79 30.70
CA GLU A 43 -0.15 4.42 29.28
C GLU A 43 1.24 4.57 28.64
N ASP A 44 1.96 5.65 28.92
CA ASP A 44 3.33 5.85 28.41
C ASP A 44 4.28 4.75 28.88
N VAL A 45 4.19 4.36 30.15
CA VAL A 45 5.00 3.27 30.72
C VAL A 45 4.67 1.95 30.06
N THR A 46 3.38 1.67 29.87
CA THR A 46 2.91 0.45 29.19
C THR A 46 3.38 0.41 27.74
N ALA A 47 3.24 1.51 27.00
CA ALA A 47 3.69 1.63 25.62
C ALA A 47 5.20 1.47 25.49
N ALA A 48 5.97 2.08 26.39
CA ALA A 48 7.42 1.92 26.44
C ALA A 48 7.83 0.47 26.70
N LEU A 49 7.15 -0.24 27.60
CA LEU A 49 7.43 -1.67 27.86
C LEU A 49 7.03 -2.57 26.70
N LYS A 50 5.95 -2.24 25.97
CA LYS A 50 5.50 -3.00 24.78
C LYS A 50 6.42 -2.82 23.57
N THR A 51 7.16 -1.72 23.50
CA THR A 51 8.03 -1.38 22.35
C THR A 51 9.51 -1.55 22.66
N PHE A 52 9.90 -1.64 23.92
CA PHE A 52 11.29 -1.84 24.31
C PHE A 52 11.78 -3.26 23.98
N VAL A 53 12.72 -3.36 23.03
CA VAL A 53 13.44 -4.59 22.71
C VAL A 53 14.88 -4.50 23.26
N PRO A 54 15.26 -5.33 24.25
CA PRO A 54 16.59 -5.29 24.85
C PRO A 54 17.74 -5.55 23.86
N SER A 55 18.94 -5.11 24.22
CA SER A 55 20.16 -5.42 23.45
C SER A 55 20.34 -6.94 23.31
N GLY A 56 20.65 -7.39 22.07
CA GLY A 56 20.80 -8.81 21.75
C GLY A 56 19.48 -9.58 21.60
N LYS A 57 18.34 -8.90 21.61
CA LYS A 57 17.03 -9.48 21.26
C LYS A 57 16.55 -8.93 19.92
N TYR A 58 15.77 -9.76 19.22
CA TYR A 58 15.20 -9.43 17.92
C TYR A 58 13.76 -8.93 18.08
N ASP A 59 13.38 -8.06 17.15
CA ASP A 59 11.99 -7.70 16.89
C ASP A 59 11.18 -8.94 16.44
N GLU A 60 9.86 -8.89 16.54
CA GLU A 60 8.97 -10.00 16.17
C GLU A 60 8.55 -9.96 14.69
N TYR A 61 8.43 -8.74 14.15
CA TYR A 61 8.13 -8.51 12.74
C TYR A 61 9.17 -7.57 12.13
N MET A 62 9.30 -7.64 10.81
CA MET A 62 9.98 -6.66 9.99
C MET A 62 8.93 -5.96 9.13
N ILE A 63 9.01 -4.64 9.01
CA ILE A 63 8.30 -3.90 7.96
C ILE A 63 9.26 -3.53 6.83
N PHE A 64 8.79 -3.71 5.62
CA PHE A 64 9.40 -3.17 4.41
C PHE A 64 8.57 -1.97 3.98
N ALA A 65 9.09 -0.76 4.18
CA ALA A 65 8.44 0.47 3.81
C ALA A 65 9.03 1.03 2.52
N SER A 66 8.20 1.57 1.63
CA SER A 66 8.73 2.37 0.54
C SER A 66 9.45 3.61 1.05
N GLY A 67 10.41 4.12 0.28
CA GLY A 67 11.07 5.39 0.56
C GLY A 67 10.34 6.59 -0.04
N GLY A 68 9.23 6.41 -0.76
CA GLY A 68 8.64 7.48 -1.56
C GLY A 68 9.64 8.08 -2.54
N HIS A 69 9.63 9.40 -2.60
CA HIS A 69 10.49 10.22 -3.46
C HIS A 69 12.01 10.09 -3.20
N SER A 70 12.43 9.30 -2.21
CA SER A 70 13.85 8.97 -2.04
C SER A 70 14.31 7.84 -2.96
N GLY A 71 13.42 6.88 -3.29
CA GLY A 71 13.69 5.80 -4.23
C GLY A 71 14.33 4.53 -3.65
N GLN A 72 14.30 4.34 -2.33
CA GLN A 72 14.83 3.17 -1.59
C GLN A 72 13.69 2.37 -0.96
N VAL A 73 14.04 1.27 -0.29
CA VAL A 73 13.16 0.56 0.66
C VAL A 73 13.78 0.63 2.06
N LEU A 74 12.97 0.89 3.08
CA LEU A 74 13.38 0.95 4.49
C LEU A 74 12.96 -0.35 5.19
N CYS A 75 13.90 -0.98 5.90
CA CYS A 75 13.64 -2.17 6.72
C CYS A 75 13.61 -1.76 8.20
N ILE A 76 12.48 -1.92 8.87
CA ILE A 76 12.28 -1.43 10.24
C ILE A 76 11.75 -2.59 11.10
N GLY A 77 12.32 -2.80 12.29
CA GLY A 77 11.87 -3.83 13.22
C GLY A 77 10.64 -3.41 14.04
N VAL A 78 9.72 -4.34 14.31
CA VAL A 78 8.52 -4.12 15.13
C VAL A 78 8.50 -5.14 16.29
N PRO A 79 8.30 -4.71 17.56
CA PRO A 79 7.70 -3.44 17.97
C PRO A 79 8.69 -2.31 18.30
N SER A 80 9.99 -2.47 18.11
CA SER A 80 10.97 -1.44 18.49
C SER A 80 10.95 -0.19 17.61
N MET A 81 10.39 -0.29 16.40
CA MET A 81 10.35 0.77 15.39
C MET A 81 11.74 1.30 15.01
N ARG A 82 12.78 0.46 15.12
CA ARG A 82 14.16 0.82 14.76
C ARG A 82 14.38 0.59 13.28
N LEU A 83 14.94 1.59 12.58
CA LEU A 83 15.47 1.40 11.23
C LEU A 83 16.69 0.47 11.27
N LEU A 84 16.61 -0.66 10.57
CA LEU A 84 17.64 -1.71 10.56
C LEU A 84 18.47 -1.72 9.28
N LYS A 85 17.85 -1.46 8.12
CA LYS A 85 18.54 -1.39 6.81
C LYS A 85 17.82 -0.41 5.88
N VAL A 86 18.59 0.20 4.97
CA VAL A 86 18.08 0.89 3.78
C VAL A 86 18.57 0.12 2.56
N ILE A 87 17.64 -0.41 1.77
CA ILE A 87 17.94 -1.13 0.54
C ILE A 87 18.04 -0.11 -0.60
N GLY A 88 19.20 -0.05 -1.26
CA GLY A 88 19.34 0.72 -2.49
C GLY A 88 18.53 0.07 -3.61
N VAL A 89 17.70 0.85 -4.30
CA VAL A 89 16.83 0.36 -5.38
C VAL A 89 16.98 1.20 -6.64
N PHE A 90 16.39 2.39 -6.70
CA PHE A 90 16.38 3.20 -7.93
C PHE A 90 17.32 4.40 -7.88
N THR A 91 17.67 4.84 -6.67
CA THR A 91 18.55 5.99 -6.43
C THR A 91 19.91 5.49 -5.96
N PRO A 92 21.04 6.00 -6.51
CA PRO A 92 22.37 5.65 -6.02
C PRO A 92 22.57 6.00 -4.54
N GLU A 93 23.17 5.08 -3.78
CA GLU A 93 23.38 5.18 -2.33
C GLU A 93 24.88 5.17 -2.00
N PRO A 94 25.53 6.34 -1.88
CA PRO A 94 26.99 6.45 -1.83
C PRO A 94 27.63 5.84 -0.58
N TRP A 95 26.93 5.77 0.55
CA TRP A 95 27.49 5.24 1.79
C TRP A 95 27.62 3.71 1.77
N GLN A 96 26.76 3.01 1.02
CA GLN A 96 26.81 1.56 0.80
C GLN A 96 27.40 1.18 -0.57
N GLY A 97 27.62 2.15 -1.47
CA GLY A 97 28.25 1.95 -2.78
C GLY A 97 27.30 1.52 -3.91
N TYR A 98 26.00 1.36 -3.62
CA TYR A 98 24.99 1.02 -4.64
C TYR A 98 24.84 2.13 -5.68
N GLY A 99 24.89 1.78 -6.96
CA GLY A 99 24.92 2.71 -8.09
C GLY A 99 26.32 3.26 -8.42
N PHE A 100 27.37 2.79 -7.74
CA PHE A 100 28.76 3.21 -7.99
C PHE A 100 29.68 2.07 -8.46
N SER A 101 29.41 0.82 -8.08
CA SER A 101 30.09 -0.36 -8.65
C SER A 101 29.63 -0.65 -10.08
N ASP A 102 30.42 -1.40 -10.84
CA ASP A 102 30.05 -1.79 -12.21
C ASP A 102 28.76 -2.63 -12.21
N ASP A 103 28.61 -3.55 -11.24
CA ASP A 103 27.44 -4.44 -11.13
C ASP A 103 26.15 -3.65 -10.81
N THR A 104 26.18 -2.77 -9.81
CA THR A 104 24.97 -2.00 -9.44
C THR A 104 24.65 -0.89 -10.43
N LYS A 105 25.64 -0.36 -11.16
CA LYS A 105 25.39 0.50 -12.33
C LYS A 105 24.72 -0.27 -13.45
N ALA A 106 25.08 -1.53 -13.67
CA ALA A 106 24.43 -2.37 -14.66
C ALA A 106 22.94 -2.56 -14.32
N VAL A 107 22.60 -2.86 -13.07
CA VAL A 107 21.21 -2.96 -12.58
C VAL A 107 20.42 -1.68 -12.85
N LEU A 108 20.97 -0.51 -12.47
CA LEU A 108 20.30 0.77 -12.74
C LEU A 108 20.10 1.02 -14.25
N ALA A 109 21.06 0.59 -15.07
CA ALA A 109 21.03 0.77 -16.51
C ALA A 109 20.00 -0.13 -17.22
N GLU A 110 19.54 -1.23 -16.63
CA GLU A 110 18.49 -2.11 -17.19
C GLU A 110 17.19 -1.33 -17.48
N SER A 111 16.92 -0.30 -16.68
CA SER A 111 15.72 0.52 -16.77
C SER A 111 15.92 1.85 -17.52
N ALA A 112 17.04 1.99 -18.25
CA ALA A 112 17.36 3.22 -18.95
C ALA A 112 16.30 3.57 -20.02
N VAL A 113 15.89 4.84 -20.05
CA VAL A 113 14.92 5.35 -21.03
C VAL A 113 15.68 6.15 -22.08
N ASN A 114 15.55 5.77 -23.35
CA ASN A 114 16.26 6.42 -24.47
C ASN A 114 17.78 6.54 -24.23
N GLY A 115 18.39 5.50 -23.66
CA GLY A 115 19.82 5.45 -23.34
C GLY A 115 20.24 6.28 -22.12
N LYS A 116 19.29 6.88 -21.39
CA LYS A 116 19.54 7.64 -20.16
C LYS A 116 19.16 6.81 -18.93
N VAL A 117 20.15 6.52 -18.10
CA VAL A 117 19.94 5.89 -16.78
C VAL A 117 19.18 6.84 -15.87
N GLN A 118 18.14 6.34 -15.21
CA GLN A 118 17.36 7.11 -14.23
C GLN A 118 17.92 6.85 -12.84
N THR A 119 18.36 7.92 -12.17
CA THR A 119 19.02 7.87 -10.85
C THR A 119 18.17 8.45 -9.73
N TRP A 120 16.85 8.49 -9.93
CA TRP A 120 15.84 8.98 -9.00
C TRP A 120 14.57 8.17 -9.20
N ALA A 121 13.69 8.14 -8.21
CA ALA A 121 12.40 7.45 -8.27
C ALA A 121 11.42 8.01 -7.25
N ASP A 122 10.19 7.52 -7.35
CA ASP A 122 9.19 7.63 -6.31
C ASP A 122 8.64 6.23 -6.00
N THR A 123 9.15 5.60 -4.95
CA THR A 123 8.76 4.23 -4.55
C THR A 123 7.45 4.21 -3.80
N HIS A 124 6.48 3.37 -4.20
CA HIS A 124 5.13 3.41 -3.62
C HIS A 124 4.78 2.17 -2.82
N HIS A 125 4.55 1.02 -3.47
CA HIS A 125 4.02 -0.18 -2.81
C HIS A 125 5.00 -1.34 -2.86
N PRO A 126 5.64 -1.67 -1.72
CA PRO A 126 6.37 -2.92 -1.57
C PRO A 126 5.39 -4.11 -1.62
N GLY A 127 5.78 -5.19 -2.29
CA GLY A 127 5.03 -6.43 -2.43
C GLY A 127 5.90 -7.66 -2.14
N LEU A 128 5.59 -8.40 -1.09
CA LEU A 128 6.28 -9.61 -0.67
C LEU A 128 5.83 -10.77 -1.53
N SER A 129 6.76 -11.66 -1.87
CA SER A 129 6.38 -12.90 -2.53
C SER A 129 5.51 -13.79 -1.64
N GLU A 130 4.54 -14.42 -2.29
CA GLU A 130 3.57 -15.30 -1.69
C GLU A 130 3.65 -16.73 -2.23
N THR A 131 3.32 -17.68 -1.36
CA THR A 131 3.03 -19.08 -1.68
C THR A 131 1.68 -19.43 -1.05
N ASN A 132 0.69 -19.79 -1.87
CA ASN A 132 -0.70 -20.03 -1.47
C ASN A 132 -1.33 -18.87 -0.67
N GLY A 133 -1.04 -17.62 -1.04
CA GLY A 133 -1.59 -16.43 -0.39
C GLY A 133 -0.90 -16.05 0.92
N MET A 134 0.19 -16.71 1.27
CA MET A 134 0.98 -16.46 2.47
C MET A 134 2.35 -15.92 2.10
N TYR A 135 2.81 -14.87 2.79
CA TYR A 135 4.18 -14.40 2.65
C TYR A 135 5.19 -15.53 2.91
N ASP A 136 6.16 -15.65 2.01
CA ASP A 136 7.19 -16.69 2.07
C ASP A 136 8.60 -16.14 2.36
N GLY A 137 8.72 -14.81 2.46
CA GLY A 137 9.96 -14.13 2.87
C GLY A 137 11.12 -14.27 1.90
N LYS A 138 10.89 -14.64 0.63
CA LYS A 138 11.96 -14.86 -0.36
C LYS A 138 12.31 -13.63 -1.18
N PHE A 139 11.31 -12.92 -1.67
CA PHE A 139 11.48 -11.77 -2.54
C PHE A 139 10.60 -10.60 -2.10
N LEU A 140 11.05 -9.41 -2.46
CA LEU A 140 10.29 -8.19 -2.34
C LEU A 140 10.29 -7.47 -3.69
N PHE A 141 9.13 -6.99 -4.10
CA PHE A 141 8.95 -6.17 -5.29
C PHE A 141 8.65 -4.74 -4.87
N ILE A 142 9.08 -3.77 -5.65
CA ILE A 142 8.77 -2.36 -5.38
C ILE A 142 8.64 -1.61 -6.70
N ASN A 143 7.57 -0.81 -6.83
CA ASN A 143 7.36 0.02 -8.00
C ASN A 143 8.05 1.39 -7.87
N ASP A 144 8.37 1.98 -9.01
CA ASP A 144 8.69 3.40 -9.16
C ASP A 144 7.57 4.06 -9.96
N LYS A 145 6.85 4.94 -9.28
CA LYS A 145 5.74 5.69 -9.87
C LYS A 145 6.18 6.66 -10.93
N ALA A 146 7.29 7.34 -10.70
CA ALA A 146 7.70 8.48 -11.50
C ALA A 146 8.20 8.08 -12.90
N ASN A 147 8.77 6.87 -13.04
CA ASN A 147 9.32 6.40 -14.32
C ASN A 147 8.74 5.05 -14.77
N ALA A 148 7.67 4.55 -14.13
CA ALA A 148 7.03 3.27 -14.45
C ALA A 148 8.02 2.10 -14.53
N ARG A 149 8.64 1.77 -13.40
CA ARG A 149 9.58 0.65 -13.25
C ARG A 149 9.15 -0.25 -12.10
N ILE A 150 9.60 -1.50 -12.15
CA ILE A 150 9.47 -2.47 -11.05
C ILE A 150 10.87 -3.02 -10.75
N ALA A 151 11.20 -3.11 -9.47
CA ALA A 151 12.43 -3.76 -9.02
C ALA A 151 12.13 -5.08 -8.31
N VAL A 152 13.05 -6.04 -8.45
CA VAL A 152 13.07 -7.30 -7.71
C VAL A 152 14.19 -7.23 -6.67
N ILE A 153 13.89 -7.54 -5.42
CA ILE A 153 14.83 -7.61 -4.30
C ILE A 153 14.80 -9.05 -3.76
N ASP A 154 15.97 -9.64 -3.58
CA ASP A 154 16.11 -10.94 -2.90
C ASP A 154 16.28 -10.71 -1.40
N LEU A 155 15.46 -11.37 -0.58
CA LEU A 155 15.48 -11.19 0.87
C LEU A 155 16.49 -12.10 1.57
N ARG A 156 17.25 -12.92 0.83
CA ARG A 156 18.41 -13.62 1.40
C ARG A 156 19.56 -12.65 1.69
N ASP A 157 19.78 -11.65 0.85
CA ASP A 157 20.85 -10.66 1.04
C ASP A 157 20.36 -9.19 1.08
N PHE A 158 19.06 -8.98 0.85
CA PHE A 158 18.41 -7.66 0.87
C PHE A 158 19.00 -6.73 -0.20
N GLU A 159 19.32 -7.27 -1.38
CA GLU A 159 19.87 -6.52 -2.51
C GLU A 159 18.92 -6.53 -3.71
N THR A 160 18.89 -5.41 -4.44
CA THR A 160 18.13 -5.27 -5.67
C THR A 160 18.82 -6.04 -6.80
N LYS A 161 18.08 -6.94 -7.43
CA LYS A 161 18.59 -7.89 -8.42
C LYS A 161 18.30 -7.53 -9.86
N GLN A 162 17.20 -6.83 -10.08
CA GLN A 162 16.70 -6.51 -11.41
C GLN A 162 15.84 -5.27 -11.34
N ILE A 163 15.88 -4.46 -12.38
CA ILE A 163 14.92 -3.38 -12.59
C ILE A 163 14.38 -3.45 -14.01
N VAL A 164 13.06 -3.65 -14.14
CA VAL A 164 12.39 -3.62 -15.44
C VAL A 164 11.70 -2.26 -15.65
N LYS A 165 11.79 -1.75 -16.88
CA LYS A 165 11.02 -0.58 -17.33
C LYS A 165 9.77 -1.07 -18.08
N ASN A 166 8.60 -0.60 -17.67
CA ASN A 166 7.37 -0.90 -18.41
C ASN A 166 7.41 -0.22 -19.80
N PRO A 167 7.26 -0.95 -20.92
CA PRO A 167 7.34 -0.37 -22.26
C PRO A 167 6.03 0.30 -22.70
N HIS A 168 4.88 -0.03 -22.08
CA HIS A 168 3.58 0.53 -22.45
C HIS A 168 3.31 1.85 -21.73
N ILE A 169 3.56 1.90 -20.41
CA ILE A 169 3.15 3.03 -19.55
C ILE A 169 4.32 3.89 -19.09
N ILE A 170 4.00 5.13 -18.68
CA ILE A 170 4.98 6.14 -18.28
C ILE A 170 4.94 6.48 -16.78
N SER A 171 3.82 6.23 -16.10
CA SER A 171 3.71 6.20 -14.64
C SER A 171 3.12 4.89 -14.17
N ASN A 172 3.42 4.51 -12.94
CA ASN A 172 2.93 3.31 -12.28
C ASN A 172 2.39 3.71 -10.90
N HIS A 173 1.28 3.16 -10.43
CA HIS A 173 0.85 3.40 -9.05
C HIS A 173 0.29 2.14 -8.42
N GLY A 174 -0.79 1.56 -8.95
CA GLY A 174 -1.42 0.34 -8.45
C GLY A 174 -0.56 -0.91 -8.65
N GLY A 175 0.55 -1.00 -7.92
CA GLY A 175 1.57 -2.04 -7.93
C GLY A 175 2.64 -1.73 -6.89
N ALA A 176 3.47 -2.67 -6.43
CA ALA A 176 3.72 -4.00 -6.97
C ALA A 176 2.97 -5.13 -6.21
N PHE A 177 1.69 -5.36 -6.53
CA PHE A 177 0.89 -6.42 -5.89
C PHE A 177 1.18 -7.79 -6.51
N VAL A 178 1.13 -8.88 -5.74
CA VAL A 178 1.46 -10.22 -6.25
C VAL A 178 0.24 -11.13 -6.27
N THR A 179 0.18 -12.01 -7.26
CA THR A 179 -0.77 -13.14 -7.24
C THR A 179 -0.44 -14.11 -6.09
N PRO A 180 -1.40 -14.94 -5.60
CA PRO A 180 -1.20 -15.79 -4.41
C PRO A 180 0.00 -16.75 -4.44
N ASN A 181 0.54 -17.06 -5.61
CA ASN A 181 1.74 -17.90 -5.77
C ASN A 181 2.92 -17.15 -6.40
N THR A 182 2.84 -15.82 -6.47
CA THR A 182 3.79 -14.95 -7.17
C THR A 182 4.02 -15.42 -8.61
N GLU A 183 2.97 -15.83 -9.33
CA GLU A 183 3.06 -16.16 -10.75
C GLU A 183 3.28 -14.87 -11.56
N TYR A 184 2.58 -13.81 -11.14
CA TYR A 184 2.67 -12.47 -11.69
C TYR A 184 2.80 -11.42 -10.58
N ILE A 185 3.55 -10.37 -10.89
CA ILE A 185 3.55 -9.08 -10.18
C ILE A 185 2.73 -8.09 -11.01
N ILE A 186 1.84 -7.36 -10.37
CA ILE A 186 0.84 -6.50 -10.98
C ILE A 186 1.25 -5.04 -10.81
N ASP A 187 1.20 -4.27 -11.90
CA ASP A 187 1.29 -2.82 -11.86
C ASP A 187 0.35 -2.09 -12.85
N GLY A 188 -0.29 -1.03 -12.35
CA GLY A 188 -1.23 -0.20 -13.12
C GLY A 188 -0.72 1.22 -13.38
N SER A 189 -1.06 1.78 -14.54
CA SER A 189 -0.78 3.19 -14.85
C SER A 189 -1.65 4.14 -14.04
N GLN A 190 -1.07 5.13 -13.34
CA GLN A 190 -1.92 6.15 -12.73
C GLN A 190 -2.47 7.14 -13.73
N TYR A 191 -1.62 7.65 -14.62
CA TYR A 191 -2.04 8.63 -15.60
C TYR A 191 -2.06 7.97 -16.97
N ALA A 192 -3.17 8.14 -17.68
CA ALA A 192 -3.24 7.71 -19.06
C ALA A 192 -2.20 8.48 -19.89
N ALA A 193 -1.61 7.80 -20.86
CA ALA A 193 -0.66 8.38 -21.79
C ALA A 193 -0.74 7.64 -23.13
N PRO A 194 -0.27 8.23 -24.24
CA PRO A 194 -0.03 7.47 -25.46
C PRO A 194 1.03 6.39 -25.18
N PHE A 195 0.76 5.16 -25.61
CA PHE A 195 1.62 4.03 -25.30
C PHE A 195 3.04 4.21 -25.83
N GLY A 196 4.01 3.75 -25.04
CA GLY A 196 5.41 3.78 -25.42
C GLY A 196 5.98 5.18 -25.55
N TRP A 197 5.51 6.10 -24.70
CA TRP A 197 6.03 7.46 -24.56
C TRP A 197 5.84 8.31 -25.83
N GLU A 198 4.85 7.96 -26.66
CA GLU A 198 4.52 8.74 -27.83
C GLU A 198 3.88 10.07 -27.43
N TYR A 199 4.04 11.07 -28.30
CA TYR A 199 3.41 12.36 -28.10
C TYR A 199 2.04 12.39 -28.79
N ALA A 200 1.03 12.85 -28.04
CA ALA A 200 -0.24 13.30 -28.58
C ALA A 200 -0.63 14.62 -27.89
N PRO A 201 -1.29 15.55 -28.59
CA PRO A 201 -1.82 16.75 -27.93
C PRO A 201 -2.98 16.38 -27.00
N ILE A 202 -3.16 17.13 -25.92
CA ILE A 202 -4.22 16.89 -24.92
C ILE A 202 -5.64 17.00 -25.51
N SER A 203 -5.79 17.68 -26.67
CA SER A 203 -7.05 17.72 -27.43
C SER A 203 -7.47 16.36 -27.97
N GLU A 204 -6.55 15.39 -28.00
CA GLU A 204 -6.77 14.02 -28.46
C GLU A 204 -6.72 13.03 -27.28
N TYR A 205 -6.97 13.49 -26.05
CA TYR A 205 -6.88 12.67 -24.83
C TYR A 205 -7.75 11.41 -24.94
N LYS A 206 -9.03 11.59 -25.28
CA LYS A 206 -9.98 10.48 -25.41
C LYS A 206 -9.57 9.48 -26.49
N GLU A 207 -9.02 9.96 -27.60
CA GLU A 207 -8.70 9.15 -28.77
C GLU A 207 -7.38 8.39 -28.60
N LYS A 208 -6.35 9.03 -28.04
CA LYS A 208 -4.96 8.53 -28.09
C LYS A 208 -4.35 8.14 -26.75
N TYR A 209 -4.89 8.60 -25.63
CA TYR A 209 -4.35 8.26 -24.32
C TYR A 209 -4.98 6.97 -23.86
N ARG A 210 -4.23 6.10 -23.19
CA ARG A 210 -4.75 4.86 -22.61
C ARG A 210 -4.09 4.59 -21.27
N GLY A 211 -4.80 3.88 -20.41
CA GLY A 211 -4.22 3.22 -19.25
C GLY A 211 -3.80 1.79 -19.62
N ALA A 212 -3.07 1.14 -18.74
CA ALA A 212 -2.89 -0.30 -18.80
C ALA A 212 -2.66 -0.90 -17.42
N MET A 213 -3.11 -2.15 -17.25
CA MET A 213 -2.70 -3.02 -16.16
C MET A 213 -1.71 -4.04 -16.69
N THR A 214 -0.55 -4.16 -16.07
CA THR A 214 0.53 -5.04 -16.52
C THR A 214 0.75 -6.16 -15.53
N PHE A 215 1.04 -7.34 -16.07
CA PHE A 215 1.26 -8.59 -15.35
C PHE A 215 2.68 -9.06 -15.71
N TRP A 216 3.62 -8.81 -14.80
CA TRP A 216 5.01 -9.22 -14.93
C TRP A 216 5.17 -10.68 -14.51
N LYS A 217 5.48 -11.56 -15.47
CA LYS A 217 5.74 -12.96 -15.17
C LYS A 217 6.96 -13.06 -14.27
N PHE A 218 6.84 -13.77 -13.16
CA PHE A 218 7.96 -13.99 -12.24
C PHE A 218 8.44 -15.43 -12.26
N ASP A 219 9.75 -15.61 -12.43
CA ASP A 219 10.43 -16.88 -12.28
C ASP A 219 11.07 -16.95 -10.90
N ARG A 220 10.45 -17.73 -10.01
CA ARG A 220 10.87 -17.87 -8.62
C ARG A 220 12.20 -18.61 -8.48
N GLU A 221 12.56 -19.47 -9.44
CA GLU A 221 13.82 -20.21 -9.40
C GLU A 221 14.98 -19.30 -9.79
N LYS A 222 14.77 -18.47 -10.82
CA LYS A 222 15.76 -17.46 -11.23
C LYS A 222 15.76 -16.22 -10.34
N GLY A 223 14.67 -15.97 -9.60
CA GLY A 223 14.48 -14.73 -8.85
C GLY A 223 14.39 -13.51 -9.76
N ARG A 224 13.78 -13.64 -10.95
CA ARG A 224 13.73 -12.58 -11.97
C ARG A 224 12.36 -12.52 -12.64
N ILE A 225 11.97 -11.31 -13.03
CA ILE A 225 10.88 -11.07 -13.98
C ILE A 225 11.34 -11.57 -15.37
N ILE A 226 10.43 -12.20 -16.10
CA ILE A 226 10.58 -12.59 -17.51
C ILE A 226 9.74 -11.64 -18.39
N PRO A 227 10.32 -10.54 -18.93
CA PRO A 227 9.58 -9.58 -19.74
C PRO A 227 8.89 -10.21 -20.96
N GLU A 228 9.48 -11.25 -21.56
CA GLU A 228 8.97 -11.92 -22.75
C GLU A 228 7.72 -12.75 -22.50
N GLU A 229 7.48 -13.15 -21.25
CA GLU A 229 6.27 -13.87 -20.79
C GLU A 229 5.29 -12.95 -20.04
N SER A 230 5.63 -11.66 -19.95
CA SER A 230 4.81 -10.63 -19.34
C SER A 230 3.87 -10.01 -20.37
N TYR A 231 2.78 -9.39 -19.92
CA TYR A 231 1.83 -8.73 -20.82
C TYR A 231 1.05 -7.61 -20.13
N SER A 232 0.37 -6.78 -20.91
CA SER A 232 -0.58 -5.80 -20.38
C SER A 232 -1.98 -5.98 -20.94
N VAL A 233 -2.98 -5.54 -20.18
CA VAL A 233 -4.36 -5.30 -20.63
C VAL A 233 -4.54 -3.80 -20.80
N GLU A 234 -4.94 -3.36 -21.99
CA GLU A 234 -5.27 -1.96 -22.29
C GLU A 234 -6.53 -1.55 -21.52
N LEU A 235 -6.50 -0.35 -20.93
CA LEU A 235 -7.61 0.23 -20.19
C LEU A 235 -8.05 1.56 -20.80
N PRO A 236 -9.30 1.98 -20.56
CA PRO A 236 -9.74 3.35 -20.84
C PRO A 236 -8.78 4.39 -20.24
N PRO A 237 -8.74 5.63 -20.76
CA PRO A 237 -7.89 6.71 -20.27
C PRO A 237 -8.31 7.31 -18.92
N TYR A 238 -8.91 6.49 -18.05
CA TYR A 238 -9.17 6.82 -16.66
C TYR A 238 -7.88 6.72 -15.87
N TRP A 239 -7.80 7.47 -14.76
CA TRP A 239 -6.63 7.37 -13.90
C TRP A 239 -6.81 6.17 -12.97
N GLN A 240 -5.97 5.14 -13.12
CA GLN A 240 -6.01 4.00 -12.21
C GLN A 240 -5.35 4.40 -10.89
N ASP A 241 -5.80 3.87 -9.76
CA ASP A 241 -5.22 4.24 -8.47
C ASP A 241 -4.57 3.04 -7.79
N LEU A 242 -5.23 2.35 -6.86
CA LEU A 242 -4.69 1.12 -6.26
C LEU A 242 -5.23 -0.13 -6.95
N ALA A 243 -4.52 -1.23 -6.75
CA ALA A 243 -4.88 -2.54 -7.26
C ALA A 243 -4.64 -3.61 -6.19
N ASP A 244 -5.28 -4.76 -6.32
CA ASP A 244 -4.98 -5.94 -5.51
C ASP A 244 -5.31 -7.21 -6.29
N ALA A 245 -4.58 -8.29 -6.01
CA ALA A 245 -4.83 -9.60 -6.59
C ALA A 245 -5.93 -10.33 -5.82
N GLY A 246 -6.81 -11.02 -6.54
CA GLY A 246 -7.77 -11.93 -5.91
C GLY A 246 -7.08 -13.11 -5.24
N LYS A 247 -7.71 -13.61 -4.18
CA LYS A 247 -7.27 -14.76 -3.37
C LYS A 247 -8.46 -15.67 -3.09
N GLY A 248 -8.21 -16.92 -2.69
CA GLY A 248 -9.28 -17.90 -2.44
C GLY A 248 -10.25 -18.01 -3.62
N PRO A 249 -11.56 -17.73 -3.45
CA PRO A 249 -12.53 -17.81 -4.54
C PRO A 249 -12.33 -16.75 -5.65
N SER A 250 -11.65 -15.63 -5.36
CA SER A 250 -11.32 -14.60 -6.37
C SER A 250 -9.97 -14.80 -7.05
N ASP A 251 -9.22 -15.86 -6.72
CA ASP A 251 -7.98 -16.18 -7.43
C ASP A 251 -8.19 -16.31 -8.95
N GLY A 252 -7.23 -15.81 -9.72
CA GLY A 252 -7.32 -15.65 -11.17
C GLY A 252 -7.89 -14.30 -11.63
N TRP A 253 -8.36 -13.47 -10.69
CA TRP A 253 -8.81 -12.11 -10.93
C TRP A 253 -7.93 -11.09 -10.21
N MET A 254 -8.02 -9.84 -10.63
CA MET A 254 -7.48 -8.68 -9.93
C MET A 254 -8.46 -7.51 -10.03
N PHE A 255 -8.30 -6.57 -9.12
CA PHE A 255 -9.20 -5.44 -8.95
C PHE A 255 -8.37 -4.17 -8.88
N SER A 256 -8.80 -3.11 -9.57
CA SER A 256 -8.17 -1.81 -9.48
C SER A 256 -9.21 -0.72 -9.58
N ASN A 257 -9.21 0.20 -8.64
CA ASN A 257 -10.11 1.34 -8.73
C ASN A 257 -9.53 2.43 -9.63
N SER A 258 -10.42 3.30 -10.08
CA SER A 258 -10.10 4.42 -10.94
C SER A 258 -10.67 5.72 -10.40
N LEU A 259 -10.07 6.82 -10.81
CA LEU A 259 -10.57 8.16 -10.63
C LEU A 259 -10.41 8.95 -11.93
N ASN A 260 -11.03 10.13 -11.98
CA ASN A 260 -11.04 10.95 -13.18
C ASN A 260 -11.63 10.21 -14.40
N VAL A 261 -12.71 9.44 -14.20
CA VAL A 261 -13.44 8.83 -15.33
C VAL A 261 -14.08 9.88 -16.23
N GLU A 262 -14.16 11.13 -15.77
CA GLU A 262 -14.52 12.31 -16.54
C GLU A 262 -13.47 12.71 -17.57
N MET A 263 -12.25 12.16 -17.48
CA MET A 263 -11.11 12.51 -18.32
C MET A 263 -10.80 14.01 -18.28
N ALA A 264 -10.98 14.63 -17.12
CA ALA A 264 -10.66 16.02 -16.91
C ALA A 264 -9.15 16.24 -17.02
N VAL A 265 -8.79 17.25 -17.80
CA VAL A 265 -7.38 17.66 -18.02
C VAL A 265 -7.08 19.05 -17.48
N GLY A 266 -8.11 19.75 -16.98
CA GLY A 266 -8.02 21.05 -16.33
C GLY A 266 -7.58 22.23 -17.23
N GLY A 267 -7.79 23.44 -16.72
CA GLY A 267 -6.98 24.62 -17.07
C GLY A 267 -7.47 25.54 -18.19
N ASN A 268 -6.69 26.61 -18.38
CA ASN A 268 -6.84 27.57 -19.46
C ASN A 268 -6.39 26.94 -20.78
N ARG A 269 -7.22 27.04 -21.81
CA ARG A 269 -6.91 26.45 -23.11
C ARG A 269 -6.08 27.43 -23.93
N ALA A 270 -4.89 26.98 -24.37
CA ALA A 270 -3.96 27.81 -25.14
C ALA A 270 -4.53 28.27 -26.50
N ASP A 271 -5.57 27.60 -26.98
CA ASP A 271 -6.31 27.93 -28.21
C ASP A 271 -7.38 29.02 -28.03
N GLY A 272 -7.54 29.57 -26.82
CA GLY A 272 -8.49 30.63 -26.51
C GLY A 272 -9.93 30.16 -26.29
N SER A 273 -10.18 28.85 -26.26
CA SER A 273 -11.47 28.30 -25.84
C SER A 273 -11.76 28.58 -24.34
N PRO A 274 -13.04 28.58 -23.92
CA PRO A 274 -13.40 28.87 -22.54
C PRO A 274 -12.63 27.97 -21.55
N PRO A 275 -12.18 28.51 -20.40
CA PRO A 275 -11.50 27.71 -19.40
C PRO A 275 -12.43 26.59 -18.92
N VAL A 276 -11.87 25.39 -18.78
CA VAL A 276 -12.53 24.28 -18.08
C VAL A 276 -12.21 24.37 -16.58
N PRO A 277 -13.02 23.75 -15.70
CA PRO A 277 -12.69 23.66 -14.29
C PRO A 277 -11.26 23.17 -14.04
N PRO A 278 -10.60 23.57 -12.95
CA PRO A 278 -9.35 22.95 -12.52
C PRO A 278 -9.48 21.43 -12.48
N VAL A 279 -8.37 20.72 -12.69
CA VAL A 279 -8.41 19.27 -12.80
C VAL A 279 -9.01 18.62 -11.56
N GLU A 280 -8.79 19.18 -10.37
CA GLU A 280 -9.37 18.66 -9.12
C GLU A 280 -10.90 18.71 -9.14
N ALA A 281 -11.47 19.82 -9.60
CA ALA A 281 -12.92 19.98 -9.67
C ALA A 281 -13.53 19.23 -10.87
N GLY A 282 -12.77 19.02 -11.94
CA GLY A 282 -13.20 18.30 -13.13
C GLY A 282 -13.21 16.78 -12.96
N ALA A 283 -12.20 16.24 -12.28
CA ALA A 283 -12.00 14.81 -12.03
C ALA A 283 -12.87 14.25 -10.88
N SER A 284 -13.73 15.11 -10.32
CA SER A 284 -14.64 14.76 -9.23
C SER A 284 -16.05 15.31 -9.50
N GLN A 285 -16.47 15.40 -10.77
CA GLN A 285 -17.79 15.90 -11.13
C GLN A 285 -18.85 14.82 -11.04
N ARG A 286 -18.52 13.59 -11.41
CA ARG A 286 -19.43 12.45 -11.31
C ARG A 286 -19.51 12.00 -9.86
N ASP A 287 -20.62 11.35 -9.53
CA ASP A 287 -20.82 10.73 -8.22
C ASP A 287 -20.14 9.35 -8.12
N MET A 288 -19.84 8.75 -9.27
CA MET A 288 -19.23 7.43 -9.39
C MET A 288 -18.09 7.46 -10.41
N ASP A 289 -16.98 6.85 -10.02
CA ASP A 289 -15.91 6.35 -10.89
C ASP A 289 -16.13 4.84 -11.11
N TYR A 290 -15.06 4.06 -11.34
CA TYR A 290 -15.17 2.62 -11.54
C TYR A 290 -14.11 1.80 -10.77
N LEU A 291 -14.56 0.66 -10.24
CA LEU A 291 -13.74 -0.51 -9.95
C LEU A 291 -13.55 -1.34 -11.22
N THR A 292 -12.33 -1.36 -11.73
CA THR A 292 -11.90 -2.21 -12.84
C THR A 292 -11.66 -3.64 -12.35
N VAL A 293 -12.27 -4.62 -13.01
CA VAL A 293 -12.19 -6.04 -12.68
C VAL A 293 -11.56 -6.80 -13.84
N ILE A 294 -10.41 -7.44 -13.61
CA ILE A 294 -9.62 -8.10 -14.67
C ILE A 294 -9.39 -9.58 -14.37
N ASN A 295 -9.79 -10.46 -15.28
CA ASN A 295 -9.42 -11.88 -15.25
C ASN A 295 -8.03 -12.09 -15.86
N TRP A 296 -6.99 -11.92 -15.04
CA TRP A 296 -5.61 -12.06 -15.50
C TRP A 296 -5.27 -13.50 -15.88
N ARG A 297 -5.91 -14.50 -15.26
CA ARG A 297 -5.68 -15.90 -15.64
C ARG A 297 -6.16 -16.14 -17.08
N LYS A 298 -7.32 -15.59 -17.43
CA LYS A 298 -7.82 -15.60 -18.80
C LYS A 298 -6.95 -14.77 -19.74
N GLY A 299 -6.44 -13.63 -19.27
CA GLY A 299 -5.47 -12.81 -20.00
C GLY A 299 -4.24 -13.61 -20.44
N ALA A 300 -3.64 -14.38 -19.53
CA ALA A 300 -2.50 -15.24 -19.84
C ALA A 300 -2.84 -16.31 -20.90
N GLU A 301 -4.03 -16.93 -20.85
CA GLU A 301 -4.49 -17.86 -21.88
C GLU A 301 -4.63 -17.20 -23.25
N VAL A 302 -5.16 -15.98 -23.30
CA VAL A 302 -5.37 -15.21 -24.54
C VAL A 302 -4.04 -14.81 -25.17
N VAL A 303 -3.04 -14.44 -24.36
CA VAL A 303 -1.66 -14.21 -24.82
C VAL A 303 -1.05 -15.50 -25.38
N ALA A 304 -1.16 -16.61 -24.66
CA ALA A 304 -0.65 -17.91 -25.10
C ALA A 304 -1.32 -18.39 -26.41
N ALA A 305 -2.58 -18.02 -26.64
CA ALA A 305 -3.30 -18.28 -27.88
C ALA A 305 -2.90 -17.35 -29.04
N GLY A 306 -1.97 -16.40 -28.83
CA GLY A 306 -1.49 -15.47 -29.86
C GLY A 306 -2.48 -14.37 -30.22
N LYS A 307 -3.43 -14.05 -29.33
CA LYS A 307 -4.48 -13.04 -29.55
C LYS A 307 -4.11 -11.64 -29.04
N ALA A 308 -2.91 -11.46 -28.50
CA ALA A 308 -2.39 -10.16 -28.09
C ALA A 308 -1.59 -9.48 -29.22
N GLU A 309 -1.59 -8.15 -29.26
CA GLU A 309 -0.75 -7.38 -30.17
C GLU A 309 0.64 -7.17 -29.56
N MET A 310 1.69 -7.32 -30.35
CA MET A 310 3.04 -6.98 -29.89
C MET A 310 3.25 -5.47 -30.00
N VAL A 311 3.23 -4.76 -28.87
CA VAL A 311 3.40 -3.30 -28.80
C VAL A 311 4.69 -3.00 -28.05
N LYS A 312 5.60 -2.25 -28.67
CA LYS A 312 6.92 -1.91 -28.08
C LYS A 312 7.68 -3.12 -27.48
N GLY A 313 7.49 -4.31 -28.05
CA GLY A 313 8.19 -5.53 -27.65
C GLY A 313 7.55 -6.31 -26.50
N MET A 314 6.37 -5.92 -26.00
CA MET A 314 5.60 -6.69 -25.02
C MET A 314 4.17 -6.95 -25.53
N PRO A 315 3.58 -8.13 -25.27
CA PRO A 315 2.18 -8.38 -25.59
C PRO A 315 1.22 -7.39 -24.89
N LEU A 316 0.30 -6.83 -25.67
CA LEU A 316 -0.79 -5.98 -25.22
C LEU A 316 -2.12 -6.58 -25.68
N ILE A 317 -2.97 -6.94 -24.72
CA ILE A 317 -4.36 -7.30 -25.00
C ILE A 317 -5.14 -5.99 -25.17
N ARG A 318 -5.62 -5.72 -26.38
CA ARG A 318 -6.47 -4.56 -26.67
C ARG A 318 -7.81 -4.66 -25.97
N MET A 319 -8.42 -3.52 -25.65
CA MET A 319 -9.71 -3.48 -24.94
C MET A 319 -10.78 -4.32 -25.64
N ALA A 320 -10.90 -4.25 -26.97
CA ALA A 320 -11.89 -5.02 -27.72
C ALA A 320 -11.70 -6.55 -27.52
N THR A 321 -10.45 -7.03 -27.57
CA THR A 321 -10.13 -8.43 -27.31
C THR A 321 -10.36 -8.80 -25.84
N ALA A 322 -10.01 -7.91 -24.92
CA ALA A 322 -10.25 -8.13 -23.49
C ALA A 322 -11.74 -8.27 -23.19
N VAL A 323 -12.60 -7.45 -23.82
CA VAL A 323 -14.06 -7.53 -23.68
C VAL A 323 -14.61 -8.80 -24.33
N GLU A 324 -14.19 -9.12 -25.56
CA GLU A 324 -14.64 -10.32 -26.29
C GLU A 324 -14.32 -11.62 -25.54
N GLU A 325 -13.15 -11.69 -24.90
CA GLU A 325 -12.68 -12.87 -24.17
C GLU A 325 -13.12 -12.91 -22.71
N GLY A 326 -13.89 -11.93 -22.23
CA GLY A 326 -14.37 -11.85 -20.84
C GLY A 326 -13.27 -11.58 -19.83
N ILE A 327 -12.28 -10.78 -20.20
CA ILE A 327 -11.15 -10.38 -19.34
C ILE A 327 -11.46 -9.11 -18.55
N LEU A 328 -12.16 -8.13 -19.13
CA LEU A 328 -12.26 -6.78 -18.58
C LEU A 328 -13.72 -6.35 -18.33
N TYR A 329 -14.00 -5.92 -17.10
CA TYR A 329 -15.28 -5.38 -16.67
C TYR A 329 -15.07 -4.13 -15.79
N GLN A 330 -16.11 -3.30 -15.68
CA GLN A 330 -16.18 -2.18 -14.75
C GLN A 330 -17.35 -2.35 -13.78
N VAL A 331 -17.21 -1.88 -12.53
CA VAL A 331 -18.32 -1.73 -11.57
C VAL A 331 -18.34 -0.28 -11.09
N PRO A 332 -19.48 0.44 -11.08
CA PRO A 332 -19.53 1.81 -10.58
C PRO A 332 -19.04 1.94 -9.14
N GLU A 333 -18.41 3.06 -8.79
CA GLU A 333 -17.74 3.23 -7.51
C GLU A 333 -17.74 4.66 -6.94
N PRO A 334 -18.23 4.89 -5.71
CA PRO A 334 -18.24 6.23 -5.10
C PRO A 334 -16.98 6.52 -4.27
N LYS A 335 -16.45 7.74 -4.20
CA LYS A 335 -16.31 8.73 -5.27
C LYS A 335 -14.83 9.10 -5.31
N SER A 336 -14.22 9.03 -6.49
CA SER A 336 -12.76 9.13 -6.63
C SER A 336 -12.05 8.24 -5.61
N PRO A 337 -12.38 6.93 -5.57
CA PRO A 337 -11.85 5.96 -4.61
C PRO A 337 -10.33 5.93 -4.56
N HIS A 338 -9.77 5.29 -3.52
CA HIS A 338 -8.32 5.14 -3.38
C HIS A 338 -7.86 3.71 -3.12
N GLY A 339 -8.05 3.17 -1.91
CA GLY A 339 -7.67 1.80 -1.55
C GLY A 339 -8.66 0.78 -2.08
N VAL A 340 -8.15 -0.34 -2.62
CA VAL A 340 -8.92 -1.54 -2.94
C VAL A 340 -8.21 -2.71 -2.28
N ASP A 341 -8.86 -3.30 -1.29
CA ASP A 341 -8.24 -4.30 -0.41
C ASP A 341 -9.08 -5.58 -0.43
N VAL A 342 -8.48 -6.71 -0.82
CA VAL A 342 -9.18 -8.00 -0.87
C VAL A 342 -9.17 -8.66 0.51
N THR A 343 -10.34 -9.10 1.00
CA THR A 343 -10.44 -9.77 2.30
C THR A 343 -9.61 -11.05 2.36
N PRO A 344 -9.12 -11.49 3.54
CA PRO A 344 -8.27 -12.68 3.65
C PRO A 344 -8.91 -13.96 3.08
N ASP A 345 -10.23 -14.08 3.18
CA ASP A 345 -10.99 -15.20 2.61
C ASP A 345 -11.29 -15.05 1.11
N GLY A 346 -10.90 -13.92 0.51
CA GLY A 346 -10.99 -13.62 -0.91
C GLY A 346 -12.39 -13.37 -1.44
N LYS A 347 -13.40 -13.24 -0.58
CA LYS A 347 -14.80 -13.09 -1.00
C LYS A 347 -15.19 -11.66 -1.33
N TYR A 348 -14.52 -10.68 -0.73
CA TYR A 348 -14.91 -9.29 -0.82
C TYR A 348 -13.74 -8.38 -1.21
N MET A 349 -14.09 -7.31 -1.91
CA MET A 349 -13.18 -6.21 -2.27
C MET A 349 -13.69 -5.00 -1.50
N VAL A 350 -12.88 -4.51 -0.56
CA VAL A 350 -13.21 -3.33 0.23
C VAL A 350 -12.58 -2.14 -0.45
N VAL A 351 -13.41 -1.23 -0.95
CA VAL A 351 -12.93 0.00 -1.59
C VAL A 351 -13.19 1.20 -0.71
N SER A 352 -12.14 1.97 -0.47
CA SER A 352 -12.14 3.17 0.35
C SER A 352 -12.57 4.38 -0.47
N GLY A 353 -13.71 4.98 -0.11
CA GLY A 353 -14.41 5.96 -0.94
C GLY A 353 -13.77 7.33 -1.07
N LYS A 354 -12.67 7.64 -0.36
CA LYS A 354 -11.93 8.92 -0.33
C LYS A 354 -12.81 10.17 -0.15
N LEU A 355 -13.47 10.63 -1.21
CA LEU A 355 -14.38 11.77 -1.17
C LEU A 355 -15.77 11.37 -0.62
N ASP A 356 -16.09 10.08 -0.67
CA ASP A 356 -17.22 9.48 0.01
C ASP A 356 -16.80 8.98 1.40
N PRO A 357 -17.59 9.22 2.47
CA PRO A 357 -17.23 8.84 3.84
C PRO A 357 -17.41 7.34 4.16
N HIS A 358 -17.77 6.52 3.18
CA HIS A 358 -17.95 5.07 3.33
C HIS A 358 -16.75 4.29 2.79
N VAL A 359 -16.66 3.05 3.25
CA VAL A 359 -16.09 1.96 2.45
C VAL A 359 -17.22 1.23 1.73
N THR A 360 -17.03 0.92 0.46
CA THR A 360 -17.95 0.09 -0.32
C THR A 360 -17.38 -1.31 -0.40
N VAL A 361 -18.14 -2.31 0.08
CA VAL A 361 -17.74 -3.71 0.07
C VAL A 361 -18.44 -4.38 -1.11
N TYR A 362 -17.68 -4.78 -2.14
CA TYR A 362 -18.20 -5.58 -3.24
C TYR A 362 -18.08 -7.06 -2.94
N SER A 363 -19.01 -7.89 -3.43
CA SER A 363 -18.94 -9.34 -3.31
C SER A 363 -18.49 -9.96 -4.63
N PHE A 364 -17.45 -10.79 -4.57
CA PHE A 364 -16.93 -11.47 -5.75
C PHE A 364 -17.94 -12.45 -6.32
N ALA A 365 -18.67 -13.18 -5.47
CA ALA A 365 -19.73 -14.08 -5.90
C ALA A 365 -20.86 -13.34 -6.64
N LYS A 366 -21.23 -12.16 -6.14
CA LYS A 366 -22.22 -11.29 -6.78
C LYS A 366 -21.75 -10.76 -8.13
N MET A 367 -20.49 -10.31 -8.24
CA MET A 367 -19.92 -9.90 -9.51
C MET A 367 -19.90 -11.04 -10.53
N GLN A 368 -19.49 -12.25 -10.14
CA GLN A 368 -19.51 -13.42 -11.02
C GLN A 368 -20.95 -13.78 -11.47
N ALA A 369 -21.93 -13.67 -10.58
CA ALA A 369 -23.33 -13.87 -10.92
C ALA A 369 -23.83 -12.82 -11.93
N ALA A 370 -23.48 -11.54 -11.74
CA ALA A 370 -23.80 -10.48 -12.68
C ALA A 370 -23.14 -10.70 -14.05
N ILE A 371 -21.86 -11.12 -14.07
CA ILE A 371 -21.14 -11.47 -15.29
C ILE A 371 -21.84 -12.62 -16.04
N ALA A 372 -22.28 -13.66 -15.32
CA ALA A 372 -22.97 -14.80 -15.91
C ALA A 372 -24.38 -14.47 -16.43
N GLU A 373 -25.09 -13.54 -15.78
CA GLU A 373 -26.41 -13.06 -16.22
C GLU A 373 -26.33 -12.30 -17.56
N GLY A 374 -25.25 -11.54 -17.76
CA GLY A 374 -25.07 -10.72 -18.95
C GLY A 374 -25.98 -9.48 -18.99
N GLY A 375 -26.17 -8.91 -20.19
CA GLY A 375 -27.08 -7.77 -20.39
C GLY A 375 -26.54 -6.43 -19.89
N PHE A 376 -25.22 -6.22 -20.00
CA PHE A 376 -24.55 -5.02 -19.53
C PHE A 376 -24.85 -3.80 -20.40
N ASP A 377 -24.90 -2.63 -19.76
CA ASP A 377 -24.51 -1.38 -20.42
C ASP A 377 -22.99 -1.38 -20.62
N THR A 378 -22.49 -0.46 -21.45
CA THR A 378 -21.05 -0.27 -21.63
C THR A 378 -20.64 1.15 -21.29
N ASP A 379 -19.39 1.32 -20.87
CA ASP A 379 -18.78 2.64 -20.84
C ASP A 379 -18.61 3.20 -22.27
N GLU A 380 -18.08 4.42 -22.37
CA GLU A 380 -17.88 5.09 -23.66
C GLU A 380 -16.78 4.45 -24.55
N PHE A 381 -16.04 3.48 -24.03
CA PHE A 381 -15.00 2.72 -24.72
C PHE A 381 -15.43 1.27 -25.03
N GLY A 382 -16.67 0.90 -24.69
CA GLY A 382 -17.23 -0.42 -24.96
C GLY A 382 -16.93 -1.47 -23.90
N VAL A 383 -16.40 -1.08 -22.73
CA VAL A 383 -16.17 -2.00 -21.62
C VAL A 383 -17.50 -2.27 -20.90
N PRO A 384 -17.88 -3.52 -20.66
CA PRO A 384 -19.09 -3.86 -19.91
C PRO A 384 -19.08 -3.29 -18.50
N VAL A 385 -20.19 -2.66 -18.11
CA VAL A 385 -20.41 -2.11 -16.77
C VAL A 385 -21.41 -2.99 -16.04
N LEU A 386 -20.97 -3.60 -14.94
CA LEU A 386 -21.84 -4.37 -14.05
C LEU A 386 -22.72 -3.43 -13.24
N ASP A 387 -23.93 -3.88 -12.93
CA ASP A 387 -24.85 -3.13 -12.09
C ASP A 387 -24.33 -3.05 -10.64
N PHE A 388 -24.30 -1.82 -10.10
CA PHE A 388 -23.76 -1.53 -8.76
C PHE A 388 -24.49 -2.32 -7.66
N ASP A 389 -25.82 -2.25 -7.64
CA ASP A 389 -26.65 -2.88 -6.60
C ASP A 389 -26.57 -4.41 -6.67
N LYS A 390 -26.35 -4.97 -7.86
CA LYS A 390 -26.09 -6.40 -8.03
C LYS A 390 -24.73 -6.85 -7.51
N CYS A 391 -23.73 -5.97 -7.45
CA CYS A 391 -22.36 -6.30 -7.06
C CYS A 391 -22.02 -5.99 -5.60
N VAL A 392 -22.66 -4.97 -5.02
CA VAL A 392 -22.37 -4.50 -3.66
C VAL A 392 -22.93 -5.45 -2.60
N GLU A 393 -22.13 -5.69 -1.57
CA GLU A 393 -22.54 -6.37 -0.35
C GLU A 393 -23.10 -5.38 0.68
N VAL A 394 -22.34 -4.33 0.98
CA VAL A 394 -22.71 -3.30 1.95
C VAL A 394 -21.87 -2.03 1.72
N GLN A 395 -22.39 -0.89 2.15
CA GLN A 395 -21.60 0.32 2.37
C GLN A 395 -21.55 0.60 3.87
N VAL A 396 -20.36 0.82 4.42
CA VAL A 396 -20.15 1.07 5.85
C VAL A 396 -19.64 2.50 6.02
N GLU A 397 -20.39 3.35 6.70
CA GLU A 397 -19.98 4.72 7.00
C GLU A 397 -18.90 4.69 8.10
N LEU A 398 -17.68 5.12 7.76
CA LEU A 398 -16.55 5.07 8.69
C LEU A 398 -16.11 6.46 9.13
N GLY A 399 -16.23 7.49 8.29
CA GLY A 399 -15.81 8.85 8.62
C GLY A 399 -15.16 9.55 7.44
N LEU A 400 -14.54 10.71 7.67
CA LEU A 400 -14.08 11.56 6.56
C LEU A 400 -12.73 11.10 6.01
N GLY A 401 -12.69 10.88 4.69
CA GLY A 401 -11.46 10.57 3.95
C GLY A 401 -10.97 9.12 4.09
N PRO A 402 -11.81 8.08 3.92
CA PRO A 402 -11.34 6.69 3.95
C PRO A 402 -10.35 6.45 2.80
N LEU A 403 -9.14 5.98 3.11
CA LEU A 403 -8.09 5.77 2.11
C LEU A 403 -7.67 4.31 1.91
N HIS A 404 -7.40 3.56 2.97
CA HIS A 404 -6.87 2.20 2.84
C HIS A 404 -7.39 1.28 3.95
N THR A 405 -7.63 0.01 3.64
CA THR A 405 -8.13 -0.99 4.58
C THR A 405 -7.12 -2.13 4.83
N GLN A 406 -7.08 -2.66 6.05
CA GLN A 406 -6.29 -3.84 6.42
C GLN A 406 -7.07 -4.75 7.36
N PHE A 407 -6.64 -6.01 7.48
CA PHE A 407 -7.41 -7.07 8.16
C PHE A 407 -6.59 -7.75 9.27
N ASP A 408 -7.25 -8.22 10.32
CA ASP A 408 -6.63 -9.01 11.40
C ASP A 408 -7.10 -10.48 11.43
N ASP A 409 -6.59 -11.20 12.43
CA ASP A 409 -6.85 -12.62 12.71
C ASP A 409 -8.21 -12.88 13.40
N LYS A 410 -8.99 -11.83 13.68
CA LYS A 410 -10.24 -11.88 14.45
C LYS A 410 -11.47 -11.47 13.65
N GLY A 411 -11.30 -11.18 12.36
CA GLY A 411 -12.37 -10.75 11.47
C GLY A 411 -12.71 -9.26 11.61
N TYR A 412 -11.77 -8.45 12.10
CA TYR A 412 -11.85 -7.00 12.00
C TYR A 412 -11.12 -6.50 10.76
N ALA A 413 -11.66 -5.42 10.23
CA ALA A 413 -11.03 -4.56 9.25
C ALA A 413 -10.70 -3.22 9.91
N TYR A 414 -9.66 -2.57 9.41
CA TYR A 414 -9.15 -1.30 9.89
C TYR A 414 -9.06 -0.39 8.68
N THR A 415 -9.57 0.83 8.76
CA THR A 415 -9.54 1.78 7.64
C THR A 415 -8.96 3.11 8.08
N SER A 416 -8.00 3.63 7.34
CA SER A 416 -7.45 4.97 7.56
C SER A 416 -8.43 6.06 7.14
N LEU A 417 -8.61 7.08 7.98
CA LEU A 417 -9.45 8.23 7.74
C LEU A 417 -8.57 9.48 7.68
N PHE A 418 -8.25 9.93 6.47
CA PHE A 418 -7.29 10.98 6.21
C PHE A 418 -7.72 12.34 6.79
N LEU A 419 -8.99 12.71 6.63
CA LEU A 419 -9.50 14.01 7.08
C LEU A 419 -9.82 14.00 8.57
N ASP A 420 -10.36 12.90 9.09
CA ASP A 420 -10.56 12.72 10.53
C ASP A 420 -9.22 12.56 11.29
N SER A 421 -8.12 12.24 10.58
CA SER A 421 -6.83 11.85 11.16
C SER A 421 -7.03 10.74 12.20
N ALA A 422 -7.64 9.63 11.78
CA ALA A 422 -7.97 8.52 12.66
C ALA A 422 -7.90 7.19 11.91
N ILE A 423 -7.86 6.08 12.64
CA ILE A 423 -8.10 4.74 12.09
C ILE A 423 -9.40 4.21 12.69
N ALA A 424 -10.30 3.77 11.82
CA ALA A 424 -11.55 3.12 12.18
C ALA A 424 -11.36 1.60 12.19
N ARG A 425 -11.66 0.94 13.31
CA ARG A 425 -11.81 -0.52 13.38
C ARG A 425 -13.29 -0.87 13.21
N TRP A 426 -13.59 -1.78 12.31
CA TRP A 426 -14.94 -2.24 12.01
C TRP A 426 -14.96 -3.75 11.78
N LYS A 427 -16.12 -4.37 11.96
CA LYS A 427 -16.29 -5.81 11.87
C LYS A 427 -16.65 -6.24 10.45
N ILE A 428 -15.98 -7.28 9.95
CA ILE A 428 -16.41 -8.00 8.74
C ILE A 428 -17.68 -8.79 9.11
N GLY A 429 -18.77 -8.49 8.42
CA GLY A 429 -20.09 -9.02 8.70
C GLY A 429 -20.38 -10.35 7.99
N GLU A 430 -21.62 -10.81 8.17
CA GLU A 430 -22.15 -11.99 7.52
C GLU A 430 -22.77 -11.65 6.16
N GLU A 431 -22.65 -12.58 5.20
CA GLU A 431 -23.21 -12.45 3.86
C GLU A 431 -24.74 -12.25 3.89
N GLY A 432 -25.22 -11.28 3.12
CA GLY A 432 -26.62 -10.89 3.03
C GLY A 432 -27.16 -10.19 4.28
N LYS A 433 -26.32 -9.85 5.26
CA LYS A 433 -26.72 -9.22 6.53
C LYS A 433 -25.96 -7.91 6.76
N PRO A 434 -26.32 -6.80 6.06
CA PRO A 434 -25.59 -5.54 6.13
C PRO A 434 -25.45 -4.99 7.56
N ASP A 435 -26.46 -5.17 8.41
CA ASP A 435 -26.45 -4.71 9.82
C ASP A 435 -25.37 -5.36 10.70
N THR A 436 -24.68 -6.40 10.22
CA THR A 436 -23.59 -7.07 10.94
C THR A 436 -22.21 -6.48 10.63
N TRP A 437 -22.13 -5.58 9.65
CA TRP A 437 -20.92 -4.85 9.26
C TRP A 437 -20.89 -3.50 9.97
N VAL A 438 -20.19 -3.45 11.11
CA VAL A 438 -20.34 -2.34 12.06
C VAL A 438 -19.01 -1.71 12.42
N LEU A 439 -18.98 -0.37 12.49
CA LEU A 439 -17.92 0.37 13.15
C LEU A 439 -17.87 0.01 14.64
N VAL A 440 -16.67 -0.30 15.13
CA VAL A 440 -16.43 -0.77 16.51
C VAL A 440 -15.69 0.26 17.35
N ASP A 441 -14.64 0.86 16.78
CA ASP A 441 -13.75 1.76 17.51
C ASP A 441 -13.04 2.72 16.55
N LYS A 442 -12.57 3.85 17.05
CA LYS A 442 -11.71 4.79 16.33
C LYS A 442 -10.56 5.22 17.22
N ILE A 443 -9.35 5.18 16.67
CA ILE A 443 -8.16 5.73 17.32
C ILE A 443 -7.67 6.98 16.58
N PRO A 444 -7.44 8.11 17.28
CA PRO A 444 -6.81 9.27 16.68
C PRO A 444 -5.36 9.00 16.25
N MET A 445 -4.99 9.55 15.10
CA MET A 445 -3.65 9.49 14.51
C MET A 445 -3.07 10.90 14.33
N SER A 446 -1.75 11.00 14.19
CA SER A 446 -1.05 12.29 14.12
C SER A 446 -0.07 12.39 12.95
N TYR A 447 -0.43 13.00 11.82
CA TYR A 447 -1.77 13.36 11.35
C TYR A 447 -1.94 12.96 9.89
N ASN A 448 -3.20 12.95 9.41
CA ASN A 448 -3.53 12.64 8.02
C ASN A 448 -2.93 11.29 7.61
N VAL A 449 -3.44 10.23 8.26
CA VAL A 449 -3.03 8.86 7.98
C VAL A 449 -3.37 8.49 6.53
N GLY A 450 -2.35 8.05 5.78
CA GLY A 450 -2.49 7.55 4.42
C GLY A 450 -2.80 6.06 4.42
N HIS A 451 -1.84 5.24 4.01
CA HIS A 451 -1.96 3.79 4.17
C HIS A 451 -1.78 3.37 5.62
N ILE A 452 -2.20 2.14 5.89
CA ILE A 452 -1.98 1.41 7.12
C ILE A 452 -1.50 0.00 6.76
N SER A 453 -0.84 -0.69 7.70
CA SER A 453 -0.48 -2.10 7.56
C SER A 453 -0.74 -2.85 8.85
N VAL A 454 -1.48 -3.95 8.78
CA VAL A 454 -1.60 -4.92 9.88
C VAL A 454 -0.57 -6.02 9.65
N ALA A 455 -0.02 -6.61 10.72
CA ALA A 455 0.90 -7.73 10.57
C ALA A 455 0.30 -8.84 9.71
N GLU A 456 0.92 -9.08 8.55
CA GLU A 456 0.48 -10.03 7.52
C GLU A 456 -0.96 -9.82 7.01
N GLY A 457 -1.46 -8.59 7.11
CA GLY A 457 -2.85 -8.22 6.81
C GLY A 457 -3.33 -8.51 5.39
N ASP A 458 -2.43 -8.47 4.41
CA ASP A 458 -2.76 -8.76 3.00
C ASP A 458 -2.78 -10.26 2.68
N THR A 459 -2.38 -11.13 3.62
CA THR A 459 -2.33 -12.58 3.39
C THR A 459 -3.72 -13.23 3.56
N VAL A 460 -3.81 -14.52 3.24
CA VAL A 460 -5.01 -15.33 3.54
C VAL A 460 -5.15 -15.69 5.02
N SER A 461 -4.14 -15.40 5.84
CA SER A 461 -4.15 -15.62 7.29
C SER A 461 -3.37 -14.52 8.01
N PRO A 462 -3.97 -13.33 8.20
CA PRO A 462 -3.36 -12.25 8.96
C PRO A 462 -2.89 -12.69 10.34
N ALA A 463 -1.80 -12.08 10.82
CA ALA A 463 -1.27 -12.32 12.15
C ALA A 463 -1.88 -11.36 13.19
N GLY A 464 -2.39 -10.20 12.76
CA GLY A 464 -2.99 -9.21 13.64
C GLY A 464 -1.97 -8.55 14.55
N LYS A 465 -2.29 -8.40 15.83
CA LYS A 465 -1.44 -7.85 16.92
C LYS A 465 -1.01 -6.39 16.79
N TYR A 466 -0.32 -6.03 15.72
CA TYR A 466 0.18 -4.68 15.47
C TYR A 466 -0.40 -4.12 14.16
N LEU A 467 -0.69 -2.83 14.21
CA LEU A 467 -1.03 -2.01 13.05
C LEU A 467 -0.06 -0.83 12.98
N ILE A 468 0.42 -0.50 11.78
CA ILE A 468 1.24 0.69 11.51
C ILE A 468 0.42 1.68 10.70
N GLY A 469 0.31 2.92 11.15
CA GLY A 469 -0.24 4.04 10.38
C GLY A 469 0.84 4.93 9.78
N LEU A 470 0.74 5.22 8.49
CA LEU A 470 1.69 6.05 7.75
C LEU A 470 1.14 7.46 7.62
N ASN A 471 1.48 8.32 8.59
CA ASN A 471 0.95 9.67 8.67
C ASN A 471 1.77 10.65 7.84
N LYS A 472 1.07 11.46 7.05
CA LYS A 472 1.69 12.35 6.08
C LYS A 472 2.33 13.57 6.74
N TRP A 473 1.78 14.03 7.86
CA TRP A 473 2.26 15.21 8.57
C TRP A 473 2.63 14.90 10.01
N ALA A 474 3.86 15.22 10.41
CA ALA A 474 4.28 15.12 11.80
C ALA A 474 4.04 16.40 12.62
N ILE A 475 4.00 17.58 11.99
CA ILE A 475 3.74 18.90 12.60
C ILE A 475 4.48 19.10 13.94
N ASP A 476 3.82 18.81 15.07
CA ASP A 476 4.25 19.04 16.45
C ASP A 476 4.71 17.79 17.21
N ARG A 477 4.72 16.61 16.55
CA ARG A 477 5.07 15.33 17.19
C ARG A 477 6.54 15.18 17.56
N PHE A 478 7.42 15.95 16.93
CA PHE A 478 8.87 15.84 17.13
C PHE A 478 9.52 17.18 17.38
N THR A 479 10.77 17.15 17.86
CA THR A 479 11.60 18.36 17.95
C THR A 479 11.71 19.02 16.58
N PRO A 480 11.45 20.34 16.45
CA PRO A 480 11.54 21.02 15.17
C PRO A 480 12.93 20.92 14.54
N VAL A 481 13.00 20.45 13.30
CA VAL A 481 14.25 20.27 12.52
C VAL A 481 14.35 21.17 11.28
N GLY A 482 13.43 22.12 11.14
CA GLY A 482 13.35 23.04 10.01
C GLY A 482 12.03 22.94 9.24
N PRO A 483 11.89 23.63 8.10
CA PRO A 483 10.62 23.71 7.36
C PRO A 483 10.18 22.40 6.69
N LEU A 484 11.12 21.51 6.36
CA LEU A 484 10.80 20.18 5.86
C LEU A 484 10.64 19.24 7.06
N HIS A 485 9.40 18.97 7.43
CA HIS A 485 9.08 18.05 8.52
C HIS A 485 9.26 16.59 8.07
N PRO A 486 9.61 15.68 9.00
CA PRO A 486 9.52 14.26 8.72
C PRO A 486 8.06 13.81 8.58
N GLN A 487 7.87 12.62 8.01
CA GLN A 487 6.64 11.84 8.14
C GLN A 487 6.61 11.15 9.51
N ASN A 488 5.48 10.57 9.88
CA ASN A 488 5.33 9.89 11.16
C ASN A 488 4.72 8.50 11.00
N PHE A 489 5.46 7.47 11.36
CA PHE A 489 4.92 6.12 11.48
C PHE A 489 4.43 5.90 12.90
N GLN A 490 3.15 5.56 13.03
CA GLN A 490 2.54 5.30 14.33
C GLN A 490 2.25 3.81 14.50
N LEU A 491 2.79 3.22 15.56
CA LEU A 491 2.52 1.82 15.92
C LEU A 491 1.32 1.75 16.86
N VAL A 492 0.36 0.89 16.54
CA VAL A 492 -0.86 0.65 17.32
C VAL A 492 -0.93 -0.83 17.71
N ASP A 493 -1.20 -1.09 18.98
CA ASP A 493 -1.59 -2.41 19.48
C ASP A 493 -3.09 -2.62 19.22
N ILE A 494 -3.42 -3.71 18.53
CA ILE A 494 -4.79 -4.09 18.18
C ILE A 494 -5.24 -5.39 18.87
N THR A 495 -4.48 -5.87 19.86
CA THR A 495 -4.80 -7.12 20.58
C THR A 495 -5.98 -6.99 21.54
N GLY A 496 -6.16 -5.80 22.12
CA GLY A 496 -7.14 -5.52 23.16
C GLY A 496 -8.56 -5.20 22.66
N GLU A 497 -9.47 -5.00 23.62
CA GLU A 497 -10.84 -4.55 23.34
C GLU A 497 -10.87 -3.15 22.71
N THR A 498 -9.89 -2.29 23.00
CA THR A 498 -9.70 -0.98 22.37
C THR A 498 -8.30 -0.90 21.76
N MET A 499 -8.16 -0.15 20.66
CA MET A 499 -6.85 0.10 20.07
C MET A 499 -5.99 0.99 20.98
N GLN A 500 -4.68 0.74 21.04
CA GLN A 500 -3.74 1.54 21.84
C GLN A 500 -2.57 2.02 20.99
N LEU A 501 -2.37 3.34 20.90
CA LEU A 501 -1.16 3.92 20.29
C LEU A 501 0.06 3.62 21.17
N LEU A 502 1.12 3.09 20.57
CA LEU A 502 2.34 2.67 21.27
C LEU A 502 3.57 3.53 20.96
N TYR A 503 3.71 4.02 19.74
CA TYR A 503 4.97 4.65 19.31
C TYR A 503 4.77 5.64 18.17
N ASP A 504 5.57 6.72 18.18
CA ASP A 504 5.75 7.66 17.08
C ASP A 504 7.18 7.52 16.54
N MET A 505 7.33 7.13 15.27
CA MET A 505 8.62 7.00 14.60
C MET A 505 8.76 8.09 13.51
N PRO A 506 9.68 9.06 13.67
CA PRO A 506 9.93 10.04 12.62
C PRO A 506 10.62 9.37 11.42
N ILE A 507 10.08 9.57 10.23
CA ILE A 507 10.74 9.20 8.97
C ILE A 507 11.29 10.47 8.31
N GLY A 508 12.60 10.64 8.38
CA GLY A 508 13.29 11.83 7.87
C GLY A 508 13.75 11.75 6.42
N ILE A 509 13.31 10.74 5.67
CA ILE A 509 13.69 10.52 4.28
C ILE A 509 12.45 10.19 3.44
N GLY A 510 12.24 10.96 2.38
CA GLY A 510 11.16 10.65 1.46
C GLY A 510 9.77 10.82 2.08
N GLU A 511 8.75 10.31 1.41
CA GLU A 511 7.42 10.12 1.97
C GLU A 511 7.03 8.66 1.69
N PRO A 512 7.24 7.73 2.64
CA PRO A 512 6.74 6.38 2.46
C PRO A 512 5.23 6.37 2.19
N HIS A 513 4.82 5.60 1.17
CA HIS A 513 3.43 5.48 0.77
C HIS A 513 2.76 4.25 1.37
N TYR A 514 3.46 3.12 1.42
CA TYR A 514 2.94 1.86 1.92
C TYR A 514 4.03 1.02 2.59
N VAL A 515 3.61 0.08 3.44
CA VAL A 515 4.48 -0.90 4.08
C VAL A 515 3.83 -2.27 4.04
N GLN A 516 4.66 -3.31 4.01
CA GLN A 516 4.24 -4.66 4.34
C GLN A 516 4.95 -5.16 5.58
N THR A 517 4.21 -5.90 6.41
CA THR A 517 4.66 -6.38 7.71
C THR A 517 4.69 -7.90 7.70
N ILE A 518 5.86 -8.50 7.92
CA ILE A 518 6.07 -9.96 7.92
C ILE A 518 6.72 -10.41 9.23
N ALA A 519 6.33 -11.60 9.72
CA ALA A 519 7.00 -12.22 10.86
C ALA A 519 8.47 -12.53 10.55
N ILE A 520 9.38 -12.24 11.47
CA ILE A 520 10.83 -12.42 11.21
C ILE A 520 11.23 -13.89 11.03
N ASP A 521 10.45 -14.84 11.53
CA ASP A 521 10.71 -16.28 11.41
C ASP A 521 10.46 -16.84 10.00
N LYS A 522 9.80 -16.06 9.13
CA LYS A 522 9.63 -16.35 7.70
C LYS A 522 10.78 -15.80 6.85
N LEU A 523 11.66 -14.99 7.41
CA LEU A 523 12.84 -14.47 6.73
C LEU A 523 14.05 -15.35 7.04
N ASP A 524 14.81 -15.70 6.00
CA ASP A 524 16.06 -16.48 6.13
C ASP A 524 17.25 -15.72 5.51
N PRO A 525 17.64 -14.56 6.08
CA PRO A 525 18.77 -13.78 5.60
C PRO A 525 20.10 -14.51 5.79
N TRP A 526 20.96 -14.41 4.80
CA TRP A 526 22.36 -14.76 4.91
C TRP A 526 23.09 -13.80 5.84
N VAL A 527 23.86 -14.37 6.77
CA VAL A 527 24.73 -13.60 7.66
C VAL A 527 26.02 -13.17 6.93
N VAL A 528 26.47 -13.98 5.98
CA VAL A 528 27.61 -13.73 5.09
C VAL A 528 27.31 -14.36 3.74
N TYR A 529 27.87 -13.80 2.66
CA TYR A 529 27.74 -14.42 1.34
C TYR A 529 28.33 -15.85 1.33
N PRO A 530 27.71 -16.81 0.61
CA PRO A 530 28.12 -18.21 0.64
C PRO A 530 29.55 -18.47 0.15
N GLU A 531 30.06 -17.66 -0.78
CA GLU A 531 31.37 -17.84 -1.40
C GLU A 531 32.16 -16.52 -1.51
N VAL A 532 33.48 -16.60 -1.53
CA VAL A 532 34.35 -15.44 -1.78
C VAL A 532 34.26 -15.06 -3.25
N GLY A 533 34.07 -13.77 -3.53
CA GLY A 533 33.86 -13.29 -4.89
C GLY A 533 32.43 -13.50 -5.39
N TRP A 534 31.49 -13.71 -4.48
CA TRP A 534 30.06 -13.74 -4.77
C TRP A 534 29.64 -12.47 -5.53
N ASP A 535 29.04 -12.66 -6.69
CA ASP A 535 28.36 -11.58 -7.42
C ASP A 535 26.90 -11.53 -6.94
N PRO A 536 26.50 -10.53 -6.15
CA PRO A 536 25.15 -10.47 -5.63
C PRO A 536 24.11 -10.23 -6.72
N ILE A 537 24.49 -9.75 -7.91
CA ILE A 537 23.54 -9.35 -8.95
C ILE A 537 23.20 -10.50 -9.90
N SER A 538 24.12 -11.42 -10.18
CA SER A 538 23.86 -12.52 -11.14
C SER A 538 23.22 -13.78 -10.53
N GLN A 539 23.12 -13.85 -9.20
CA GLN A 539 22.65 -15.02 -8.46
C GLN A 539 21.15 -14.99 -8.14
#